data_AF-A0A0M0SZN0-F1
#
_entry.id   AF-A0A0M0SZN0-F1
#
_cell.length_a   1.000
_cell.length_b   1.000
_cell.length_c   1.000
_cell.angle_alpha   90.00
_cell.angle_beta   90.00
_cell.angle_gamma   90.00
#
_symmetry.space_group_name_H-M   'P 1'
#
loop_
_entity.id
_entity.type
_entity.pdbx_description
1 polymer ?
#
loop_
_entity_poly.entity_id
_entity_poly.type
_entity_poly.pdbx_seq_one_letter_code
_entity_poly.pdbx_strand_id
1 'polypeptide(L)'
;MWQKSLAFVTALFLALSIGQSVLAAVDTSEMTKALNEELPTTHYDYKKGSVKIEDPKTFTNEKGEEVIGGIAVIKTVRDGIFVTIKREIHFFNADSGKLLTSADAAKVDGVKEYIDSNSDNLHQKVVYWLPVLLMLLIIAVPAIVLYIVVPRLYSTTEYMNPIYERNDNPR
;
A
#
# COMPACT_ATOMS: atom_id res chain seq x y z
N MET A 1 -2.30 -35.00 23.10
CA MET A 1 -2.95 -33.71 22.73
C MET A 1 -2.46 -33.13 21.39
N TRP A 2 -1.30 -33.52 20.86
CA TRP A 2 -0.72 -32.88 19.66
C TRP A 2 -1.40 -33.24 18.33
N GLN A 3 -1.86 -34.50 18.18
CA GLN A 3 -2.53 -34.96 16.95
C GLN A 3 -3.89 -34.29 16.68
N LYS A 4 -4.63 -33.91 17.74
CA LYS A 4 -5.90 -33.19 17.60
C LYS A 4 -5.71 -31.74 17.13
N SER A 5 -4.57 -31.14 17.48
CA SER A 5 -4.20 -29.79 17.02
C SER A 5 -3.76 -29.81 15.55
N LEU A 6 -2.98 -30.81 15.15
CA LEU A 6 -2.52 -30.94 13.76
C LEU A 6 -3.69 -31.14 12.78
N ALA A 7 -4.66 -31.97 13.14
CA ALA A 7 -5.86 -32.23 12.34
C ALA A 7 -6.76 -31.00 12.18
N PHE A 8 -6.81 -30.13 13.19
CA PHE A 8 -7.57 -28.88 13.13
C PHE A 8 -6.89 -27.86 12.20
N VAL A 9 -5.55 -27.78 12.23
CA VAL A 9 -4.78 -26.91 11.33
C VAL A 9 -4.88 -27.37 9.88
N THR A 10 -4.80 -28.67 9.60
CA THR A 10 -4.96 -29.18 8.22
C THR A 10 -6.39 -29.05 7.70
N ALA A 11 -7.41 -29.26 8.55
CA ALA A 11 -8.80 -29.03 8.16
C ALA A 11 -9.09 -27.54 7.88
N LEU A 12 -8.48 -26.61 8.63
CA LEU A 12 -8.57 -25.18 8.37
C LEU A 12 -7.90 -24.79 7.04
N PHE A 13 -6.74 -25.38 6.72
CA PHE A 13 -6.07 -25.17 5.43
C PHE A 13 -6.85 -25.75 4.24
N LEU A 14 -7.51 -26.91 4.40
CA LEU A 14 -8.38 -27.49 3.37
C LEU A 14 -9.70 -26.70 3.18
N ALA A 15 -10.28 -26.21 4.27
CA ALA A 15 -11.47 -25.35 4.18
C ALA A 15 -11.15 -24.00 3.50
N LEU A 16 -9.94 -23.47 3.70
CA LEU A 16 -9.44 -22.28 3.01
C LEU A 16 -9.11 -22.54 1.53
N SER A 17 -8.86 -23.78 1.10
CA SER A 17 -8.53 -24.09 -0.30
C SER A 17 -9.74 -24.29 -1.22
N ILE A 18 -10.95 -24.46 -0.67
CA ILE A 18 -12.18 -24.73 -1.46
C ILE A 18 -12.88 -23.43 -1.92
N GLY A 19 -12.39 -22.25 -1.51
CA GLY A 19 -13.05 -20.96 -1.74
C GLY A 19 -12.66 -20.18 -3.00
N GLN A 20 -12.01 -20.77 -4.01
CA GLN A 20 -11.74 -20.06 -5.27
C GLN A 20 -12.74 -20.47 -6.35
N SER A 21 -13.97 -19.99 -6.18
CA SER A 21 -14.92 -19.87 -7.27
C SER A 21 -14.29 -19.04 -8.38
N VAL A 22 -13.95 -19.68 -9.50
CA VAL A 22 -13.55 -19.04 -10.74
C VAL A 22 -14.79 -18.32 -11.29
N LEU A 23 -15.04 -17.09 -10.84
CA LEU A 23 -15.82 -16.16 -11.65
C LEU A 23 -15.08 -16.01 -12.98
N ALA A 24 -15.82 -16.03 -14.09
CA ALA A 24 -15.27 -15.70 -15.40
C ALA A 24 -14.53 -14.37 -15.28
N ALA A 25 -13.20 -14.43 -15.27
CA ALA A 25 -12.37 -13.24 -15.16
C ALA A 25 -12.48 -12.51 -16.49
N VAL A 26 -13.03 -11.30 -16.45
CA VAL A 26 -12.92 -10.38 -17.58
C VAL A 26 -11.43 -10.23 -17.87
N ASP A 27 -11.01 -10.42 -19.14
CA ASP A 27 -9.61 -10.28 -19.50
C ASP A 27 -9.22 -8.80 -19.46
N THR A 28 -8.58 -8.39 -18.37
CA THR A 28 -8.12 -7.02 -18.17
C THR A 28 -6.64 -6.84 -18.54
N SER A 29 -6.00 -7.84 -19.15
CA SER A 29 -4.56 -7.82 -19.44
C SER A 29 -4.16 -6.61 -20.29
N GLU A 30 -4.91 -6.33 -21.36
CA GLU A 30 -4.62 -5.19 -22.24
C GLU A 30 -4.88 -3.84 -21.55
N MET A 31 -5.95 -3.75 -20.76
CA MET A 31 -6.23 -2.58 -19.94
C MET A 31 -5.11 -2.33 -18.91
N THR A 32 -4.56 -3.38 -18.26
CA THR A 32 -3.43 -3.20 -17.34
C THR A 32 -2.17 -2.71 -18.05
N LYS A 33 -1.93 -3.14 -19.29
CA LYS A 33 -0.76 -2.69 -20.08
C LYS A 33 -0.91 -1.23 -20.47
N ALA A 34 -2.06 -0.84 -21.02
CA ALA A 34 -2.36 0.54 -21.38
C ALA A 34 -2.22 1.49 -20.17
N LEU A 35 -2.77 1.08 -19.02
CA LEU A 35 -2.63 1.84 -17.77
C LEU A 35 -1.18 1.94 -17.31
N ASN A 36 -0.40 0.86 -17.42
CA ASN A 36 1.02 0.90 -17.04
C ASN A 36 1.88 1.82 -17.92
N GLU A 37 1.45 2.10 -19.16
CA GLU A 37 2.12 3.03 -20.07
C GLU A 37 1.70 4.49 -19.81
N GLU A 38 0.42 4.74 -19.53
CA GLU A 38 -0.11 6.09 -19.31
C GLU A 38 0.16 6.62 -17.89
N LEU A 39 -0.01 5.80 -16.85
CA LEU A 39 0.10 6.23 -15.45
C LEU A 39 1.46 6.83 -15.03
N PRO A 40 2.62 6.40 -15.55
CA PRO A 40 3.89 7.08 -15.31
C PRO A 40 3.92 8.53 -15.81
N THR A 41 3.12 8.86 -16.84
CA THR A 41 3.07 10.23 -17.41
C THR A 41 2.14 11.15 -16.64
N THR A 42 1.06 10.59 -16.07
CA THR A 42 0.04 11.33 -15.33
C THR A 42 0.32 11.41 -13.83
N HIS A 43 1.06 10.45 -13.27
CA HIS A 43 1.41 10.41 -11.86
C HIS A 43 2.93 10.30 -11.65
N TYR A 44 3.51 11.40 -11.17
CA TYR A 44 4.96 11.50 -10.89
C TYR A 44 5.47 10.41 -9.93
N ASP A 45 4.72 10.10 -8.87
CA ASP A 45 5.10 9.12 -7.83
C ASP A 45 4.65 7.68 -8.14
N TYR A 46 4.25 7.38 -9.38
CA TYR A 46 3.70 6.07 -9.74
C TYR A 46 4.74 4.95 -9.59
N LYS A 47 4.36 3.89 -8.86
CA LYS A 47 5.14 2.66 -8.85
C LYS A 47 4.83 1.84 -10.09
N LYS A 48 5.74 1.79 -11.05
CA LYS A 48 5.63 0.99 -12.28
C LYS A 48 5.20 -0.46 -11.98
N GLY A 49 4.21 -0.96 -12.73
CA GLY A 49 3.70 -2.32 -12.60
C GLY A 49 2.87 -2.59 -11.34
N SER A 50 2.43 -1.55 -10.61
CA SER A 50 1.66 -1.72 -9.37
C SER A 50 0.15 -1.69 -9.55
N VAL A 51 -0.32 -1.41 -10.77
CA VAL A 51 -1.75 -1.37 -11.10
C VAL A 51 -2.37 -2.74 -10.93
N LYS A 52 -3.49 -2.77 -10.22
CA LYS A 52 -4.42 -3.89 -10.18
C LYS A 52 -5.79 -3.40 -10.59
N ILE A 53 -6.52 -4.19 -11.36
CA ILE A 53 -7.89 -3.86 -11.75
C ILE A 53 -8.82 -4.67 -10.85
N GLU A 54 -9.71 -3.96 -10.15
CA GLU A 54 -10.77 -4.53 -9.33
C GLU A 54 -12.13 -4.31 -10.02
N ASP A 55 -13.07 -5.25 -9.79
CA ASP A 55 -14.44 -5.27 -10.33
C ASP A 55 -14.58 -4.93 -11.82
N PRO A 56 -13.87 -5.64 -12.72
CA PRO A 56 -13.98 -5.37 -14.14
C PRO A 56 -15.37 -5.72 -14.67
N LYS A 57 -15.94 -4.82 -15.48
CA LYS A 57 -17.26 -4.97 -16.10
C LYS A 57 -17.17 -4.56 -17.56
N THR A 58 -17.69 -5.40 -18.44
CA THR A 58 -17.80 -5.09 -19.87
C THR A 58 -19.13 -4.39 -20.14
N PHE A 59 -19.07 -3.34 -20.94
CA PHE A 59 -20.17 -2.56 -21.47
C PHE A 59 -20.12 -2.64 -23.00
N THR A 60 -21.26 -2.56 -23.65
CA THR A 60 -21.34 -2.52 -25.11
C THR A 60 -21.85 -1.14 -25.50
N ASN A 61 -21.11 -0.44 -26.36
CA ASN A 61 -21.52 0.86 -26.86
C ASN A 61 -22.61 0.71 -27.94
N GLU A 62 -23.34 1.78 -28.26
CA GLU A 62 -24.38 1.80 -29.32
C GLU A 62 -23.83 1.35 -30.70
N LYS A 63 -22.52 1.49 -30.90
CA LYS A 63 -21.79 1.06 -32.10
C LYS A 63 -21.43 -0.42 -32.13
N GLY A 64 -21.75 -1.18 -31.08
CA GLY A 64 -21.37 -2.58 -30.90
C GLY A 64 -19.94 -2.79 -30.39
N GLU A 65 -19.23 -1.72 -30.00
CA GLU A 65 -17.86 -1.79 -29.47
C GLU A 65 -17.84 -2.25 -28.01
N GLU A 66 -16.89 -3.12 -27.64
CA GLU A 66 -16.70 -3.61 -26.28
C GLU A 66 -15.84 -2.65 -25.45
N VAL A 67 -16.42 -2.17 -24.35
CA VAL A 67 -15.78 -1.25 -23.40
C VAL A 67 -15.66 -1.93 -22.05
N ILE A 68 -14.44 -2.16 -21.59
CA ILE A 68 -14.13 -2.73 -20.28
C ILE A 68 -13.92 -1.57 -19.29
N GLY A 69 -14.81 -1.44 -18.31
CA GLY A 69 -14.64 -0.57 -17.15
C GLY A 69 -14.05 -1.33 -15.97
N GLY A 70 -13.16 -0.70 -15.22
CA GLY A 70 -12.57 -1.31 -14.03
C GLY A 70 -12.00 -0.28 -13.06
N ILE A 71 -11.92 -0.65 -11.79
CA ILE A 71 -11.29 0.17 -10.74
C ILE A 71 -9.80 -0.11 -10.75
N ALA A 72 -9.01 0.81 -11.28
CA ALA A 72 -7.56 0.76 -11.20
C ALA A 72 -7.09 1.15 -9.78
N VAL A 73 -6.51 0.19 -9.08
CA VAL A 73 -5.81 0.39 -7.81
C VAL A 73 -4.36 0.74 -8.12
N ILE A 74 -4.03 2.01 -7.95
CA ILE A 74 -2.73 2.61 -8.24
C ILE A 74 -1.95 2.74 -6.94
N LYS A 75 -0.70 2.27 -6.93
CA LYS A 75 0.21 2.49 -5.80
C LYS A 75 1.22 3.57 -6.17
N THR A 76 1.27 4.63 -5.37
CA THR A 76 2.31 5.65 -5.46
C THR A 76 3.25 5.55 -4.27
N VAL A 77 4.53 5.86 -4.50
CA VAL A 77 5.58 5.84 -3.47
C VAL A 77 6.35 7.14 -3.56
N ARG A 78 6.08 8.06 -2.63
CA ARG A 78 6.81 9.32 -2.52
C ARG A 78 7.98 9.17 -1.54
N ASP A 79 9.16 9.62 -1.94
CA ASP A 79 10.41 9.60 -1.16
C ASP A 79 10.80 8.21 -0.60
N GLY A 80 10.32 7.12 -1.21
CA GLY A 80 10.59 5.75 -0.77
C GLY A 80 9.83 5.29 0.48
N ILE A 81 9.25 6.21 1.27
CA ILE A 81 8.64 5.90 2.56
C ILE A 81 7.13 6.20 2.65
N PHE A 82 6.62 7.09 1.80
CA PHE A 82 5.21 7.44 1.78
C PHE A 82 4.49 6.64 0.70
N VAL A 83 3.93 5.50 1.11
CA VAL A 83 3.13 4.66 0.22
C VAL A 83 1.67 5.12 0.27
N THR A 84 1.12 5.48 -0.88
CA THR A 84 -0.30 5.79 -1.04
C THR A 84 -0.93 4.82 -2.03
N ILE A 85 -2.14 4.36 -1.70
CA ILE A 85 -2.97 3.51 -2.54
C ILE A 85 -4.14 4.38 -2.97
N LYS A 86 -4.26 4.64 -4.27
CA LYS A 86 -5.36 5.41 -4.86
C LYS A 86 -6.21 4.48 -5.72
N ARG A 87 -7.52 4.65 -5.67
CA ARG A 87 -8.49 3.90 -6.47
C ARG A 87 -9.10 4.87 -7.48
N GLU A 88 -9.01 4.55 -8.77
CA GLU A 88 -9.53 5.37 -9.86
C GLU A 88 -10.30 4.49 -10.84
N ILE A 89 -11.42 4.99 -11.37
CA ILE A 89 -12.16 4.26 -12.41
C ILE A 89 -11.55 4.61 -13.77
N HIS A 90 -11.19 3.58 -14.53
CA HIS A 90 -10.70 3.73 -15.90
C HIS A 90 -11.55 2.88 -16.84
N PHE A 91 -11.71 3.35 -18.07
CA PHE A 91 -12.46 2.67 -19.12
C PHE A 91 -11.54 2.40 -20.30
N PHE A 92 -11.59 1.19 -20.82
CA PHE A 92 -10.77 0.72 -21.92
C PHE A 92 -11.66 0.19 -23.03
N ASN A 93 -11.44 0.62 -24.27
CA ASN A 93 -12.14 0.08 -25.41
C ASN A 93 -11.29 -1.06 -26.01
N ALA A 94 -11.82 -2.28 -25.95
CA ALA A 94 -11.11 -3.50 -26.35
C ALA A 94 -10.86 -3.56 -27.86
N ASP A 95 -11.76 -3.00 -28.68
CA ASP A 95 -11.63 -2.99 -30.14
C ASP A 95 -10.59 -2.00 -30.64
N SER A 96 -10.50 -0.84 -29.99
CA SER A 96 -9.55 0.22 -30.38
C SER A 96 -8.22 0.16 -29.64
N GLY A 97 -8.12 -0.67 -28.59
CA GLY A 97 -6.93 -0.82 -27.75
C GLY A 97 -6.56 0.44 -26.97
N LYS A 98 -7.52 1.35 -26.73
CA LYS A 98 -7.28 2.68 -26.13
C LYS A 98 -8.07 2.88 -24.85
N LEU A 99 -7.44 3.60 -23.92
CA LEU A 99 -8.13 4.14 -22.75
C LEU A 99 -9.08 5.25 -23.19
N LEU A 100 -10.32 5.20 -22.71
CA LEU A 100 -11.33 6.19 -22.99
C LEU A 100 -11.24 7.32 -21.98
N THR A 101 -11.39 8.55 -22.46
CA THR A 101 -11.58 9.70 -21.58
C THR A 101 -12.90 9.57 -20.84
N SER A 102 -13.03 10.20 -19.67
CA SER A 102 -14.28 10.21 -18.91
C SER A 102 -15.46 10.77 -19.73
N ALA A 103 -15.20 11.66 -20.68
CA ALA A 103 -16.20 12.23 -21.57
C ALA A 103 -16.69 11.24 -22.65
N ASP A 104 -15.82 10.34 -23.12
CA ASP A 104 -16.18 9.32 -24.09
C ASP A 104 -16.79 8.09 -23.43
N ALA A 105 -16.34 7.73 -22.23
CA ALA A 105 -16.95 6.69 -21.42
C ALA A 105 -18.37 7.05 -20.97
N ALA A 106 -18.65 8.33 -20.69
CA ALA A 106 -19.99 8.79 -20.29
C ALA A 106 -21.07 8.64 -21.37
N LYS A 107 -20.67 8.42 -22.63
CA LYS A 107 -21.60 8.20 -23.76
C LYS A 107 -22.06 6.74 -23.88
N VAL A 108 -21.47 5.84 -23.09
CA VAL A 108 -21.80 4.40 -23.11
C VAL A 108 -22.87 4.12 -22.05
N ASP A 109 -23.94 3.44 -22.47
CA ASP A 109 -25.03 3.06 -21.58
C ASP A 109 -24.53 2.16 -20.42
N GLY A 110 -25.00 2.46 -19.21
CA GLY A 110 -24.63 1.74 -17.99
C GLY A 110 -23.30 2.18 -17.33
N VAL A 111 -22.47 3.00 -17.99
CA VAL A 111 -21.23 3.51 -17.39
C VAL A 111 -21.51 4.46 -16.24
N LYS A 112 -22.51 5.34 -16.37
CA LYS A 112 -22.88 6.28 -15.30
C LYS A 112 -23.33 5.55 -14.03
N GLU A 113 -24.12 4.48 -14.19
CA GLU A 113 -24.59 3.64 -13.09
C GLU A 113 -23.45 2.89 -12.41
N TYR A 114 -22.44 2.47 -13.18
CA TYR A 114 -21.22 1.86 -12.67
C TYR A 114 -20.33 2.85 -11.89
N ILE A 115 -20.22 4.09 -12.36
CA ILE A 115 -19.52 5.16 -11.63
C ILE A 115 -20.25 5.47 -10.33
N ASP A 116 -21.57 5.64 -10.36
CA ASP A 116 -22.36 5.99 -9.19
C ASP A 116 -22.32 4.86 -8.14
N SER A 117 -22.45 3.60 -8.55
CA SER A 117 -22.38 2.44 -7.64
C SER A 117 -20.99 2.19 -7.03
N ASN A 118 -19.92 2.65 -7.68
CA ASN A 118 -18.55 2.52 -7.19
C ASN A 118 -17.93 3.82 -6.68
N SER A 119 -18.70 4.90 -6.62
CA SER A 119 -18.23 6.21 -6.18
C SER A 119 -17.69 6.17 -4.74
N ASP A 120 -18.40 5.47 -3.85
CA ASP A 120 -17.98 5.21 -2.47
C ASP A 120 -16.74 4.30 -2.37
N ASN A 121 -16.33 3.60 -3.43
CA ASN A 121 -15.13 2.76 -3.43
C ASN A 121 -13.87 3.52 -3.87
N LEU A 122 -13.98 4.79 -4.29
CA LEU A 122 -12.87 5.63 -4.78
C LEU A 122 -12.09 6.30 -3.65
N HIS A 123 -11.63 5.49 -2.71
CA HIS A 123 -10.86 5.97 -1.58
C HIS A 123 -9.35 6.04 -1.88
N GLN A 124 -8.73 7.09 -1.35
CA GLN A 124 -7.28 7.19 -1.22
C GLN A 124 -6.86 6.79 0.19
N LYS A 125 -5.98 5.79 0.30
CA LYS A 125 -5.43 5.32 1.57
C LYS A 125 -3.93 5.60 1.63
N VAL A 126 -3.51 6.30 2.67
CA VAL A 126 -2.09 6.46 3.00
C VAL A 126 -1.67 5.37 3.97
N VAL A 127 -0.52 4.75 3.71
CA VAL A 127 0.04 3.66 4.51
C VAL A 127 1.03 4.26 5.51
N TYR A 128 0.60 4.41 6.76
CA TYR A 128 1.36 5.13 7.80
C TYR A 128 2.33 4.29 8.63
N TRP A 129 2.32 2.97 8.51
CA TRP A 129 3.13 2.12 9.41
C TRP A 129 4.63 2.43 9.32
N LEU A 130 5.14 2.73 8.12
CA LEU A 130 6.56 2.99 7.88
C LEU A 130 7.00 4.37 8.41
N PRO A 131 6.29 5.49 8.12
CA PRO A 131 6.55 6.77 8.79
C PRO A 131 6.45 6.70 10.32
N VAL A 132 5.46 5.98 10.85
CA VAL A 132 5.28 5.84 12.31
C VAL A 132 6.42 5.04 12.94
N LEU A 133 6.89 3.97 12.28
CA LEU A 133 8.04 3.20 12.75
C LEU A 133 9.33 4.05 12.77
N LEU A 134 9.56 4.87 11.74
CA LEU A 134 10.69 5.81 11.73
C LEU A 134 10.59 6.84 12.85
N MET A 135 9.41 7.40 13.09
CA MET A 135 9.17 8.36 14.18
C MET A 135 9.44 7.73 15.56
N LEU A 136 8.99 6.49 15.77
CA LEU A 136 9.27 5.74 16.99
C LEU A 136 10.76 5.51 17.19
N LEU A 137 11.51 5.17 16.13
CA LEU A 137 12.95 4.93 16.22
C LEU A 137 13.73 6.21 16.56
N ILE A 138 13.34 7.36 15.99
CA ILE A 138 13.92 8.67 16.29
C ILE A 138 13.74 9.05 17.77
N ILE A 139 12.64 8.65 18.40
CA ILE A 139 12.40 8.92 19.83
C ILE A 139 13.07 7.87 20.72
N ALA A 140 12.96 6.58 20.35
CA ALA A 140 13.46 5.47 21.13
C ALA A 140 14.99 5.46 21.24
N VAL A 141 15.71 5.77 20.16
CA VAL A 141 17.18 5.73 20.16
C VAL A 141 17.79 6.75 21.14
N PRO A 142 17.45 8.06 21.10
CA PRO A 142 17.91 9.01 22.10
C PRO A 142 17.47 8.67 23.51
N ALA A 143 16.24 8.18 23.71
CA ALA A 143 15.76 7.78 25.03
C ALA A 143 16.60 6.63 25.62
N ILE A 144 16.95 5.63 24.82
CA ILE A 144 17.82 4.52 25.23
C ILE A 144 19.23 5.03 25.56
N VAL A 145 19.78 5.94 24.74
CA VAL A 145 21.09 6.55 25.01
C VAL A 145 21.07 7.32 26.32
N LEU A 146 20.06 8.16 26.56
CA LEU A 146 19.91 8.93 27.80
C LEU A 146 19.67 8.06 29.03
N TYR A 147 18.92 6.95 28.91
CA TYR A 147 18.54 6.15 30.07
C TYR A 147 19.51 5.00 30.39
N ILE A 148 20.19 4.44 29.39
CA ILE A 148 21.09 3.29 29.58
C ILE A 148 22.56 3.70 29.46
N VAL A 149 22.90 4.52 28.46
CA VAL A 149 24.30 4.82 28.14
C VAL A 149 24.84 5.95 29.00
N VAL A 150 24.10 7.05 29.16
CA VAL A 150 24.53 8.20 29.98
C VAL A 150 24.77 7.79 31.44
N PRO A 151 23.88 7.05 32.14
CA PRO A 151 24.16 6.64 33.51
C PRO A 151 25.35 5.70 33.61
N ARG A 152 25.61 4.85 32.61
CA ARG A 152 26.81 3.99 32.61
C ARG A 152 28.11 4.75 32.36
N LEU A 153 28.10 5.78 31.51
CA LEU A 153 29.26 6.62 31.25
C LEU A 153 29.52 7.65 32.35
N TYR A 154 28.49 8.09 33.07
CA TYR A 154 28.61 9.04 34.19
C TYR A 154 28.67 8.37 35.57
N SER A 155 28.31 7.09 35.69
CA SER A 155 28.49 6.29 36.92
C SER A 155 29.93 5.85 37.13
N THR A 156 30.84 6.06 36.18
CA THR A 156 32.29 6.04 36.45
C THR A 156 32.71 7.39 37.02
N THR A 157 32.17 7.75 38.19
CA THR A 157 32.69 8.78 39.08
C THR A 157 34.03 8.38 39.72
N GLU A 158 34.86 7.61 39.00
CA GLU A 158 36.30 7.56 39.24
C GLU A 158 36.96 8.89 38.77
N TYR A 159 36.21 9.76 38.09
CA TYR A 159 36.56 11.15 37.81
C TYR A 159 36.02 12.16 38.84
N MET A 160 35.61 11.74 40.05
CA MET A 160 35.56 12.65 41.20
C MET A 160 36.99 12.98 41.65
N ASN A 161 37.60 13.90 40.91
CA ASN A 161 38.61 14.85 41.33
C ASN A 161 39.64 14.37 42.40
N PRO A 162 40.84 13.88 41.99
CA PRO A 162 41.95 13.61 42.92
C PRO A 162 42.48 14.87 43.63
N ILE A 163 41.93 16.06 43.36
CA ILE A 163 42.29 17.32 44.04
C ILE A 163 41.69 17.39 45.46
N TYR A 164 40.67 16.60 45.81
CA TYR A 164 40.10 16.59 47.17
C TYR A 164 40.69 15.55 48.13
N GLU A 165 41.46 14.58 47.64
CA GLU A 165 42.07 13.53 48.50
C GLU A 165 43.47 13.91 49.03
N ARG A 166 44.04 15.04 48.62
CA ARG A 166 45.40 15.44 49.02
C ARG A 166 45.42 16.78 49.76
N ASN A 167 44.72 16.84 50.90
CA ASN A 167 44.98 17.84 51.93
C ASN A 167 45.18 17.17 53.30
N ASP A 168 46.15 16.26 53.34
CA ASP A 168 46.77 15.82 54.58
C ASP A 168 47.86 16.84 54.93
N ASN A 169 47.45 17.99 55.47
CA ASN A 169 48.39 18.96 56.02
C ASN A 169 48.77 18.52 57.44
N PRO A 170 50.03 18.11 57.72
CA PRO A 170 50.44 17.83 59.08
C PRO A 170 50.50 19.14 59.88
N ARG A 171 49.75 19.20 60.98
CA ARG A 171 49.99 20.14 62.07
C ARG A 171 51.00 19.56 63.04
#